data_AF-A0A7J6NM47-F1
#
_entry.id   AF-A0A7J6NM47-F1
#
_cell.length_a   1.000
_cell.length_b   1.000
_cell.length_c   1.000
_cell.angle_alpha   90.00
_cell.angle_beta   90.00
_cell.angle_gamma   90.00
#
_symmetry.space_group_name_H-M   'P 1'
#
loop_
_entity.id
_entity.type
_entity.pdbx_description
1 polymer ?
#
loop_
_entity_poly.entity_id
_entity_poly.type
_entity_poly.pdbx_seq_one_letter_code
_entity_poly.pdbx_strand_id
1 'polypeptide(L)'
;MRATFQLVSLFDLVISSVSPSPSPGHDLKFYKEIRFSTDDWEKVSENGLGKIADTNFVIIWPYYPDQVQAFNTDRFAEEVIRNVTQAGVDINTLVMTIPLLARSTYDSSDVGYSNAIYDLGGDPKGDGSVIYSPGDGFYFFSQPRAIDKIAVAKKHGLSGIALQESDHFLSADLYPWDERSLLHALATNF
;
A
#
# COMPACT_ATOMS: atom_id res chain seq x y z
N MET A 1 -35.40 -18.15 12.47
CA MET A 1 -34.50 -17.09 12.95
C MET A 1 -33.68 -16.64 11.74
N ARG A 2 -33.98 -15.48 11.17
CA ARG A 2 -33.28 -14.95 9.98
C ARG A 2 -32.06 -14.18 10.48
N ALA A 3 -30.86 -14.68 10.21
CA ALA A 3 -29.63 -13.93 10.42
C ALA A 3 -29.47 -12.96 9.25
N THR A 4 -29.64 -11.67 9.54
CA THR A 4 -29.26 -10.58 8.65
C THR A 4 -27.75 -10.43 8.74
N PHE A 5 -27.02 -10.81 7.69
CA PHE A 5 -25.60 -10.49 7.58
C PHE A 5 -25.47 -9.06 7.05
N GLN A 6 -25.02 -8.13 7.89
CA GLN A 6 -24.49 -6.85 7.42
C GLN A 6 -23.08 -7.10 6.89
N LEU A 7 -22.90 -6.94 5.58
CA LEU A 7 -21.60 -6.89 4.95
C LEU A 7 -21.04 -5.47 5.23
N VAL A 8 -20.17 -5.35 6.23
CA VAL A 8 -19.33 -4.16 6.38
C VAL A 8 -18.09 -4.43 5.51
N SER A 9 -17.99 -3.76 4.37
CA SER A 9 -16.87 -3.91 3.44
C SER A 9 -15.60 -3.37 4.10
N LEU A 10 -14.63 -4.24 4.36
CA LEU A 10 -13.27 -3.91 4.82
C LEU A 10 -12.19 -4.72 4.08
N PHE A 11 -12.58 -5.46 3.04
CA PHE A 11 -11.68 -6.21 2.18
C PHE A 11 -12.12 -5.99 0.75
N ASP A 12 -11.24 -5.47 -0.10
CA ASP A 12 -11.40 -5.62 -1.54
C ASP A 12 -10.89 -7.01 -1.90
N LEU A 13 -11.79 -7.98 -1.91
CA LEU A 13 -11.55 -9.24 -2.59
C LEU A 13 -11.67 -8.97 -4.09
N VAL A 14 -10.54 -8.64 -4.71
CA VAL A 14 -10.48 -8.48 -6.17
C VAL A 14 -10.47 -9.87 -6.79
N ILE A 15 -11.65 -10.31 -7.26
CA ILE A 15 -11.79 -11.51 -8.09
C ILE A 15 -11.60 -11.08 -9.54
N SER A 16 -10.38 -11.18 -10.06
CA SER A 16 -10.14 -10.94 -11.48
C SER A 16 -10.31 -12.24 -12.27
N SER A 17 -11.10 -12.18 -13.35
CA SER A 17 -11.14 -13.23 -14.37
C SER A 17 -10.62 -12.62 -15.67
N VAL A 18 -9.53 -13.15 -16.20
CA VAL A 18 -9.05 -12.77 -17.53
C VAL A 18 -9.67 -13.72 -18.53
N SER A 19 -10.59 -13.25 -19.36
CA SER A 19 -10.95 -13.96 -20.59
C SER A 19 -11.44 -12.99 -21.67
N PRO A 20 -10.65 -12.74 -22.73
CA PRO A 20 -11.19 -12.32 -24.01
C PRO A 20 -11.37 -13.59 -24.84
N SER A 21 -12.57 -14.17 -24.81
CA SER A 21 -13.04 -15.31 -25.65
C SER A 21 -12.34 -16.67 -25.45
N PRO A 22 -13.10 -17.79 -25.48
CA PRO A 22 -12.54 -19.12 -25.33
C PRO A 22 -11.90 -19.56 -26.64
N SER A 23 -10.62 -19.27 -26.82
CA SER A 23 -9.79 -20.01 -27.79
C SER A 23 -9.63 -21.44 -27.25
N PRO A 24 -9.83 -22.50 -28.06
CA PRO A 24 -9.60 -23.87 -27.61
C PRO A 24 -8.14 -24.02 -27.15
N GLY A 25 -7.92 -24.37 -25.87
CA GLY A 25 -6.60 -24.68 -25.33
C GLY A 25 -6.06 -23.78 -24.22
N HIS A 26 -6.83 -22.79 -23.71
CA HIS A 26 -6.43 -22.03 -22.52
C HIS A 26 -7.16 -22.56 -21.28
N ASP A 27 -6.41 -23.16 -20.36
CA ASP A 27 -6.91 -23.52 -19.03
C ASP A 27 -7.28 -22.25 -18.26
N LEU A 28 -8.51 -22.18 -17.77
CA LEU A 28 -8.96 -21.12 -16.87
C LEU A 28 -8.24 -21.30 -15.52
N LYS A 29 -7.52 -20.28 -15.08
CA LYS A 29 -6.87 -20.23 -13.76
C LYS A 29 -7.64 -19.31 -12.83
N PHE A 30 -7.86 -19.76 -11.60
CA PHE A 30 -8.43 -18.96 -10.52
C PHE A 30 -7.30 -18.45 -9.62
N TYR A 31 -7.18 -17.13 -9.49
CA TYR A 31 -6.19 -16.46 -8.65
C TYR A 31 -6.88 -15.83 -7.45
N LYS A 32 -6.29 -16.00 -6.26
CA LYS A 32 -6.79 -15.42 -5.00
C LYS A 32 -5.86 -14.31 -4.54
N GLU A 33 -6.35 -13.08 -4.55
CA GLU A 33 -5.63 -11.92 -4.02
C GLU A 33 -6.34 -11.42 -2.76
N ILE A 34 -5.56 -11.10 -1.73
CA ILE A 34 -6.07 -10.45 -0.51
C ILE A 34 -5.30 -9.15 -0.29
N ARG A 35 -6.03 -8.06 -0.10
CA ARG A 35 -5.51 -6.72 0.17
C ARG A 35 -5.95 -6.30 1.56
N PHE A 36 -5.02 -5.80 2.34
CA PHE A 36 -5.28 -5.38 3.72
C PHE A 36 -4.29 -4.30 4.17
N SER A 37 -4.67 -3.52 5.17
CA SER A 37 -3.81 -2.52 5.81
C SER A 37 -3.23 -3.03 7.13
N THR A 38 -2.35 -2.24 7.74
CA THR A 38 -1.65 -2.59 8.99
C THR A 38 -2.57 -2.71 10.22
N ASP A 39 -3.85 -2.40 10.11
CA ASP A 39 -4.87 -2.53 11.16
C ASP A 39 -5.69 -3.81 11.03
N ASP A 40 -5.60 -4.50 9.89
CA ASP A 40 -6.37 -5.72 9.62
C ASP A 40 -5.59 -7.03 9.86
N TRP A 41 -4.30 -6.96 10.20
CA TRP A 41 -3.46 -8.17 10.32
C TRP A 41 -3.95 -9.14 11.39
N GLU A 42 -4.58 -8.66 12.48
CA GLU A 42 -5.19 -9.54 13.50
C GLU A 42 -6.31 -10.37 12.88
N LYS A 43 -7.18 -9.75 12.07
CA LYS A 43 -8.25 -10.46 11.35
C LYS A 43 -7.68 -11.45 10.34
N VAL A 44 -6.61 -11.06 9.63
CA VAL A 44 -5.88 -11.95 8.71
C VAL A 44 -5.35 -13.17 9.45
N SER A 45 -4.78 -12.97 10.64
CA SER A 45 -4.26 -14.03 11.52
C SER A 45 -5.37 -14.96 12.02
N GLU A 46 -6.40 -14.40 12.65
CA GLU A 46 -7.50 -15.14 13.29
C GLU A 46 -8.26 -16.02 12.29
N ASN A 47 -8.44 -15.53 11.06
CA ASN A 47 -9.19 -16.23 10.02
C ASN A 47 -8.30 -17.04 9.07
N GLY A 48 -6.98 -17.01 9.25
CA GLY A 48 -6.03 -17.71 8.39
C GLY A 48 -6.02 -17.24 6.93
N LEU A 49 -6.46 -16.01 6.68
CA LEU A 49 -6.63 -15.45 5.32
C LEU A 49 -5.30 -15.39 4.56
N GLY A 50 -4.21 -15.09 5.27
CA GLY A 50 -2.86 -15.01 4.67
C GLY A 50 -2.39 -16.31 4.01
N LYS A 51 -2.96 -17.46 4.40
CA LYS A 51 -2.56 -18.79 3.91
C LYS A 51 -3.35 -19.25 2.69
N ILE A 52 -4.46 -18.59 2.38
CA ILE A 52 -5.34 -19.02 1.27
C ILE A 52 -5.09 -18.22 -0.01
N ALA A 53 -4.50 -17.03 0.09
CA ALA A 53 -4.21 -16.19 -1.07
C ALA A 53 -2.99 -16.70 -1.84
N ASP A 54 -3.01 -16.58 -3.16
CA ASP A 54 -1.82 -16.78 -3.99
C ASP A 54 -0.93 -15.53 -3.96
N THR A 55 -1.52 -14.37 -3.65
CA THR A 55 -0.81 -13.10 -3.45
C THR A 55 -1.48 -12.28 -2.36
N ASN A 56 -0.68 -11.78 -1.42
CA ASN A 56 -1.11 -10.96 -0.30
C ASN A 56 -0.54 -9.56 -0.46
N PHE A 57 -1.38 -8.53 -0.48
CA PHE A 57 -0.94 -7.14 -0.53
C PHE A 57 -1.13 -6.50 0.84
N VAL A 58 -0.06 -5.93 1.39
CA VAL A 58 -0.13 -5.13 2.61
C VAL A 58 0.17 -3.67 2.29
N ILE A 59 -0.74 -2.76 2.65
CA ILE A 59 -0.50 -1.33 2.54
C ILE A 59 0.29 -0.86 3.77
N ILE A 60 1.45 -0.24 3.55
CA ILE A 60 2.25 0.35 4.63
C ILE A 60 1.66 1.71 5.06
N TRP A 61 0.59 1.65 5.85
CA TRP A 61 -0.12 2.80 6.36
C TRP A 61 0.06 2.91 7.88
N PRO A 62 0.18 4.11 8.48
CA PRO A 62 0.17 4.25 9.93
C PRO A 62 -1.25 4.06 10.47
N TYR A 63 -1.42 3.16 11.43
CA TYR A 63 -2.70 3.01 12.13
C TYR A 63 -2.81 4.00 13.29
N TYR A 64 -1.73 4.15 14.07
CA TYR A 64 -1.71 5.03 15.23
C TYR A 64 -1.12 6.42 14.89
N PRO A 65 -1.62 7.51 15.51
CA PRO A 65 -1.12 8.86 15.26
C PRO A 65 0.38 9.06 15.49
N ASP A 66 0.97 8.32 16.43
CA ASP A 66 2.41 8.38 16.74
C ASP A 66 3.29 7.70 15.68
N GLN A 67 2.70 6.93 14.76
CA GLN A 67 3.39 6.28 13.65
C GLN A 67 3.49 7.17 12.40
N VAL A 68 2.70 8.25 12.31
CA VAL A 68 2.56 9.08 11.11
C VAL A 68 3.90 9.68 10.66
N GLN A 69 4.81 9.98 11.58
CA GLN A 69 6.11 10.53 11.21
C GLN A 69 7.11 9.48 10.72
N ALA A 70 6.84 8.19 10.96
CA ALA A 70 7.77 7.10 10.74
C ALA A 70 7.34 6.13 9.63
N PHE A 71 6.10 6.21 9.14
CA PHE A 71 5.58 5.17 8.24
C PHE A 71 6.30 5.07 6.89
N ASN A 72 6.97 6.14 6.45
CA ASN A 72 7.75 6.14 5.22
C ASN A 72 9.19 5.57 5.39
N THR A 73 9.57 5.17 6.60
CA THR A 73 10.90 4.62 6.92
C THR A 73 11.01 3.13 6.61
N ASP A 74 12.25 2.65 6.44
CA ASP A 74 12.52 1.21 6.28
C ASP A 74 12.17 0.44 7.55
N ARG A 75 12.43 1.02 8.72
CA ARG A 75 12.11 0.39 10.01
C ARG A 75 10.63 0.08 10.11
N PHE A 76 9.76 1.01 9.73
CA PHE A 76 8.32 0.78 9.74
C PHE A 76 7.92 -0.33 8.77
N ALA A 77 8.46 -0.33 7.55
CA ALA A 77 8.20 -1.40 6.58
C ALA A 77 8.66 -2.78 7.08
N GLU A 78 9.83 -2.86 7.71
CA GLU A 78 10.34 -4.09 8.34
C GLU A 78 9.47 -4.56 9.51
N GLU A 79 8.96 -3.63 10.33
CA GLU A 79 7.99 -3.93 11.39
C GLU A 79 6.68 -4.50 10.82
N VAL A 80 6.15 -3.91 9.74
CA VAL A 80 4.96 -4.42 9.04
C VAL A 80 5.22 -5.83 8.50
N ILE A 81 6.33 -6.05 7.78
CA ILE A 81 6.71 -7.37 7.25
C ILE A 81 6.76 -8.42 8.37
N ARG A 82 7.41 -8.08 9.49
CA ARG A 82 7.50 -8.97 10.64
C ARG A 82 6.11 -9.32 11.19
N ASN A 83 5.24 -8.34 11.36
CA ASN A 83 3.92 -8.54 11.93
C ASN A 83 3.02 -9.40 11.02
N VAL A 84 3.01 -9.16 9.71
CA VAL A 84 2.20 -9.97 8.77
C VAL A 84 2.74 -11.40 8.62
N THR A 85 4.06 -11.58 8.71
CA THR A 85 4.65 -12.92 8.73
C THR A 85 4.27 -13.67 10.01
N GLN A 86 4.27 -12.99 11.16
CA GLN A 86 3.81 -13.55 12.43
C GLN A 86 2.31 -13.90 12.40
N ALA A 87 1.51 -13.14 11.64
CA ALA A 87 0.11 -13.43 11.35
C ALA A 87 -0.10 -14.65 10.42
N GLY A 88 0.98 -15.26 9.94
CA GLY A 88 0.94 -16.48 9.14
C GLY A 88 0.81 -16.27 7.63
N VAL A 89 1.07 -15.07 7.13
CA VAL A 89 1.25 -14.81 5.69
C VAL A 89 2.59 -15.39 5.23
N ASP A 90 2.61 -16.13 4.12
CA ASP A 90 3.87 -16.57 3.49
C ASP A 90 4.54 -15.36 2.83
N ILE A 91 5.79 -15.08 3.24
CA ILE A 91 6.57 -13.96 2.76
C ILE A 91 6.76 -13.97 1.23
N ASN A 92 6.82 -15.16 0.61
CA ASN A 92 6.99 -15.30 -0.84
C ASN A 92 5.72 -14.94 -1.62
N THR A 93 4.58 -14.78 -0.94
CA THR A 93 3.31 -14.32 -1.53
C THR A 93 3.05 -12.83 -1.25
N LEU A 94 3.88 -12.20 -0.41
CA LEU A 94 3.65 -10.86 0.08
C LEU A 94 4.13 -9.82 -0.92
N VAL A 95 3.25 -8.87 -1.25
CA VAL A 95 3.52 -7.66 -2.01
C VAL A 95 3.36 -6.46 -1.08
N MET A 96 4.41 -5.66 -0.94
CA MET A 96 4.37 -4.43 -0.16
C MET A 96 3.75 -3.32 -1.00
N THR A 97 2.70 -2.69 -0.51
CA THR A 97 1.98 -1.63 -1.23
C THR A 97 2.31 -0.27 -0.63
N ILE A 98 2.96 0.59 -1.42
CA ILE A 98 3.26 1.97 -1.05
C ILE A 98 1.97 2.81 -1.17
N PRO A 99 1.54 3.51 -0.11
CA PRO A 99 0.37 4.37 -0.18
C PRO A 99 0.61 5.59 -1.08
N LEU A 100 -0.42 6.00 -1.80
CA LEU A 100 -0.43 7.22 -2.62
C LEU A 100 -1.10 8.40 -1.88
N LEU A 101 -1.09 8.34 -0.56
CA LEU A 101 -1.73 9.31 0.33
C LEU A 101 -0.69 9.93 1.25
N ALA A 102 -0.93 11.19 1.60
CA ALA A 102 -0.27 11.91 2.66
C ALA A 102 -1.19 11.94 3.90
N ARG A 103 -0.65 11.48 5.03
CA ARG A 103 -1.34 11.37 6.31
C ARG A 103 -1.13 12.64 7.14
N SER A 104 -2.20 13.22 7.68
CA SER A 104 -2.09 14.36 8.60
C SER A 104 -1.70 13.91 10.02
N THR A 105 -0.97 14.76 10.74
CA THR A 105 -0.71 14.58 12.19
C THR A 105 -1.76 15.24 13.10
N TYR A 106 -2.73 15.93 12.50
CA TYR A 106 -3.83 16.62 13.17
C TYR A 106 -5.17 16.16 12.59
N ASP A 107 -6.28 16.55 13.22
CA ASP A 107 -7.64 16.18 12.79
C ASP A 107 -7.98 16.80 11.43
N SER A 108 -7.68 16.06 10.36
CA SER A 108 -7.86 16.44 8.97
C SER A 108 -8.03 15.20 8.11
N SER A 109 -8.48 15.41 6.87
CA SER A 109 -8.52 14.35 5.87
C SER A 109 -7.14 14.12 5.27
N ASP A 110 -6.84 12.87 4.97
CA ASP A 110 -5.68 12.52 4.15
C ASP A 110 -5.82 13.14 2.75
N VAL A 111 -4.69 13.46 2.13
CA VAL A 111 -4.66 14.03 0.77
C VAL A 111 -3.85 13.14 -0.15
N GLY A 112 -4.02 13.27 -1.46
CA GLY A 112 -3.19 12.58 -2.44
C GLY A 112 -1.72 12.96 -2.35
N TYR A 113 -0.82 12.07 -2.76
CA TYR A 113 0.58 12.42 -2.99
C TYR A 113 0.68 13.57 -4.01
N SER A 114 -0.14 13.55 -5.07
CA SER A 114 -0.19 14.66 -6.03
C SER A 114 -0.54 16.00 -5.39
N ASN A 115 -1.52 16.04 -4.48
CA ASN A 115 -1.89 17.26 -3.73
C ASN A 115 -0.77 17.70 -2.77
N ALA A 116 -0.12 16.75 -2.09
CA ALA A 116 1.02 17.05 -1.23
C ALA A 116 2.15 17.75 -1.99
N ILE A 117 2.39 17.37 -3.24
CA ILE A 117 3.41 18.01 -4.09
C ILE A 117 2.91 19.34 -4.69
N TYR A 118 1.76 19.35 -5.38
CA TYR A 118 1.31 20.51 -6.15
C TYR A 118 0.71 21.62 -5.31
N ASP A 119 -0.16 21.26 -4.35
CA ASP A 119 -0.95 22.23 -3.61
C ASP A 119 -0.25 22.64 -2.31
N LEU A 120 0.42 21.68 -1.67
CA LEU A 120 1.08 21.88 -0.38
C LEU A 120 2.58 22.19 -0.51
N GLY A 121 3.15 22.05 -1.72
CA GLY A 121 4.54 22.39 -2.01
C GLY A 121 5.56 21.40 -1.44
N GLY A 122 5.16 20.15 -1.18
CA GLY A 122 6.06 19.10 -0.72
C GLY A 122 7.14 18.78 -1.74
N ASP A 123 8.36 18.54 -1.26
CA ASP A 123 9.46 18.09 -2.11
C ASP A 123 9.36 16.58 -2.34
N PRO A 124 9.13 16.11 -3.58
CA PRO A 124 9.05 14.69 -3.89
C PRO A 124 10.38 13.96 -3.63
N LYS A 125 11.51 14.67 -3.59
CA LYS A 125 12.85 14.13 -3.29
C LYS A 125 13.29 14.39 -1.84
N GLY A 126 12.45 15.03 -1.04
CA GLY A 126 12.71 15.38 0.35
C GLY A 126 12.51 14.22 1.33
N ASP A 127 12.26 14.56 2.58
CA ASP A 127 12.04 13.61 3.68
C ASP A 127 10.64 12.98 3.70
N GLY A 128 9.75 13.45 2.82
CA GLY A 128 8.36 12.99 2.73
C GLY A 128 7.45 13.69 3.72
N SER A 129 7.67 14.98 3.99
CA SER A 129 6.81 15.78 4.86
C SER A 129 6.48 17.17 4.29
N VAL A 130 5.33 17.71 4.69
CA VAL A 130 4.99 19.14 4.59
C VAL A 130 4.57 19.60 5.98
N ILE A 131 5.40 20.42 6.61
CA ILE A 131 5.19 20.86 8.00
C ILE A 131 4.72 22.32 8.02
N TYR A 132 3.57 22.57 8.66
CA TYR A 132 3.02 23.91 8.82
C TYR A 132 3.42 24.56 10.15
N SER A 133 3.44 23.75 11.21
CA SER A 133 3.83 24.12 12.56
C SER A 133 4.48 22.93 13.28
N PRO A 134 5.21 23.15 14.39
CA PRO A 134 5.79 22.05 15.15
C PRO A 134 4.71 21.04 15.57
N GLY A 135 4.80 19.81 15.04
CA GLY A 135 3.85 18.74 15.30
C GLY A 135 2.69 18.63 14.31
N ASP A 136 2.47 19.63 13.45
CA ASP A 136 1.37 19.65 12.48
C ASP A 136 1.88 19.65 11.05
N GLY A 137 1.46 18.66 10.29
CA GLY A 137 1.80 18.56 8.89
C GLY A 137 1.22 17.31 8.25
N PHE A 138 1.60 17.12 6.99
CA PHE A 138 1.33 15.93 6.22
C PHE A 138 2.61 15.12 6.03
N TYR A 139 2.52 13.81 6.12
CA TYR A 139 3.62 12.88 5.87
C TYR A 139 3.23 11.91 4.77
N PHE A 140 4.14 11.67 3.84
CA PHE A 140 3.93 10.86 2.64
C PHE A 140 5.21 10.10 2.27
N PHE A 141 5.11 9.18 1.31
CA PHE A 141 6.29 8.57 0.72
C PHE A 141 6.96 9.54 -0.27
N SER A 142 8.15 10.03 0.05
CA SER A 142 9.01 10.66 -0.96
C SER A 142 9.59 9.60 -1.91
N GLN A 143 10.04 10.03 -3.09
CA GLN A 143 10.61 9.13 -4.10
C GLN A 143 11.81 8.32 -3.56
N PRO A 144 12.80 8.91 -2.86
CA PRO A 144 13.89 8.12 -2.28
C PRO A 144 13.36 7.08 -1.30
N ARG A 145 12.41 7.46 -0.44
CA ARG A 145 11.83 6.55 0.56
C ARG A 145 11.03 5.41 -0.05
N ALA A 146 10.36 5.64 -1.17
CA ALA A 146 9.67 4.61 -1.93
C ALA A 146 10.67 3.68 -2.65
N ILE A 147 11.71 4.23 -3.27
CA ILE A 147 12.79 3.48 -3.92
C ILE A 147 13.50 2.57 -2.90
N ASP A 148 13.80 3.06 -1.70
CA ASP A 148 14.42 2.28 -0.62
C ASP A 148 13.62 1.00 -0.31
N LYS A 149 12.29 1.02 -0.49
CA LYS A 149 11.44 -0.16 -0.27
C LYS A 149 11.72 -1.28 -1.26
N ILE A 150 12.24 -1.00 -2.45
CA ILE A 150 12.73 -2.02 -3.39
C ILE A 150 13.83 -2.86 -2.73
N ALA A 151 14.77 -2.21 -2.04
CA ALA A 151 15.84 -2.91 -1.32
C ALA A 151 15.29 -3.70 -0.13
N VAL A 152 14.34 -3.14 0.63
CA VAL A 152 13.67 -3.85 1.74
C VAL A 152 12.93 -5.09 1.23
N ALA A 153 12.15 -4.98 0.15
CA ALA A 153 11.41 -6.09 -0.43
C ALA A 153 12.35 -7.20 -0.92
N LYS A 154 13.44 -6.85 -1.61
CA LYS A 154 14.47 -7.80 -2.05
C LYS A 154 15.16 -8.48 -0.86
N LYS A 155 15.52 -7.73 0.18
CA LYS A 155 16.15 -8.25 1.41
C LYS A 155 15.30 -9.31 2.12
N HIS A 156 13.98 -9.12 2.14
CA HIS A 156 13.06 -10.00 2.85
C HIS A 156 12.42 -11.08 1.96
N GLY A 157 12.72 -11.11 0.66
CA GLY A 157 12.19 -12.13 -0.25
C GLY A 157 10.71 -11.96 -0.58
N LEU A 158 10.22 -10.71 -0.63
CA LEU A 158 8.84 -10.42 -1.01
C LEU A 158 8.59 -10.74 -2.49
N SER A 159 7.33 -11.03 -2.82
CA SER A 159 6.87 -11.25 -4.20
C SER A 159 6.97 -9.98 -5.06
N GLY A 160 6.83 -8.81 -4.44
CA GLY A 160 6.99 -7.55 -5.16
C GLY A 160 6.63 -6.31 -4.35
N ILE A 161 6.51 -5.20 -5.06
CA ILE A 161 6.01 -3.91 -4.57
C ILE A 161 4.90 -3.44 -5.49
N ALA A 162 3.87 -2.82 -4.91
CA ALA A 162 2.79 -2.18 -5.61
C ALA A 162 2.62 -0.73 -5.15
N LEU A 163 1.89 0.06 -5.92
CA LEU A 163 1.33 1.33 -5.47
C LEU A 163 -0.13 1.10 -5.08
N GLN A 164 -0.59 1.83 -4.07
CA GLN A 164 -2.00 1.81 -3.65
C GLN A 164 -2.89 2.21 -4.82
N GLU A 165 -3.95 1.44 -5.04
CA GLU A 165 -4.97 1.78 -6.03
C GLU A 165 -5.78 2.98 -5.54
N SER A 166 -6.13 3.87 -6.46
CA SER A 166 -7.01 5.00 -6.18
C SER A 166 -8.07 5.09 -7.26
N ASP A 167 -9.31 5.34 -6.84
CA ASP A 167 -10.45 5.61 -7.73
C ASP A 167 -10.20 6.85 -8.63
N HIS A 168 -9.24 7.70 -8.24
CA HIS A 168 -8.86 8.90 -8.95
C HIS A 168 -7.34 9.05 -8.99
N PHE A 169 -6.69 8.48 -10.01
CA PHE A 169 -5.23 8.53 -10.19
C PHE A 169 -4.64 9.94 -10.08
N LEU A 170 -5.34 10.98 -10.58
CA LEU A 170 -4.88 12.38 -10.53
C LEU A 170 -4.88 12.99 -9.14
N SER A 171 -5.68 12.45 -8.21
CA SER A 171 -5.67 12.83 -6.79
C SER A 171 -4.87 11.83 -5.95
N ALA A 172 -4.07 10.96 -6.57
CA ALA A 172 -3.28 9.96 -5.87
C ALA A 172 -1.80 10.10 -6.23
N ASP A 173 -1.43 10.01 -7.51
CA ASP A 173 -0.05 10.26 -7.98
C ASP A 173 -0.04 11.32 -9.09
N LEU A 174 1.15 11.74 -9.50
CA LEU A 174 1.37 12.53 -10.71
C LEU A 174 1.36 11.62 -11.95
N TYR A 175 1.23 12.22 -13.14
CA TYR A 175 1.27 11.46 -14.39
C TYR A 175 2.55 10.60 -14.51
N PRO A 176 2.49 9.43 -15.16
CA PRO A 176 3.65 8.52 -15.26
C PRO A 176 4.89 9.11 -15.98
N TRP A 177 4.71 10.18 -16.75
CA TRP A 177 5.81 10.91 -17.42
C TRP A 177 6.32 12.12 -16.61
N ASP A 178 5.71 12.43 -15.45
CA ASP A 178 6.23 13.43 -14.54
C ASP A 178 7.36 12.82 -13.70
N GLU A 179 8.55 13.41 -13.75
CA GLU A 179 9.73 12.93 -13.00
C GLU A 179 9.54 13.00 -11.48
N ARG A 180 8.48 13.64 -11.00
CA ARG A 180 8.09 13.72 -9.59
C ARG A 180 7.06 12.65 -9.17
N SER A 181 6.57 11.82 -10.09
CA SER A 181 5.65 10.71 -9.79
C SER A 181 6.35 9.60 -8.99
N LEU A 182 5.61 8.96 -8.08
CA LEU A 182 6.07 7.74 -7.40
C LEU A 182 6.14 6.55 -8.35
N LEU A 183 5.15 6.38 -9.24
CA LEU A 183 5.19 5.37 -10.28
C LEU A 183 6.42 5.53 -11.18
N HIS A 184 6.69 6.74 -11.63
CA HIS A 184 7.88 7.03 -12.44
C HIS A 184 9.17 6.66 -11.70
N ALA A 185 9.29 7.09 -10.44
CA ALA A 185 10.46 6.79 -9.61
C ALA A 185 10.67 5.30 -9.41
N LEU A 186 9.63 4.54 -9.09
CA LEU A 186 9.73 3.10 -8.89
C LEU A 186 10.05 2.36 -10.20
N ALA A 187 9.36 2.70 -11.30
CA ALA A 187 9.53 2.03 -12.59
C ALA A 187 10.93 2.22 -13.19
N THR A 188 11.60 3.34 -12.88
CA THR A 188 12.95 3.64 -13.37
C THR A 188 14.08 3.10 -12.48
N ASN A 189 13.76 2.55 -11.30
CA ASN A 189 14.72 2.06 -10.30
C ASN A 189 14.51 0.59 -9.90
N PHE A 190 13.64 -0.15 -10.58
CA PHE A 190 13.29 -1.54 -10.25
C PHE A 190 14.36 -2.57 -10.63
#